data_AF-A0A2P9H4T1-F1
#
_entry.id   AF-A0A2P9H4T1-F1
#
_cell.length_a   1.000
_cell.length_b   1.000
_cell.length_c   1.000
_cell.angle_alpha   90.00
_cell.angle_beta   90.00
_cell.angle_gamma   90.00
#
_symmetry.space_group_name_H-M   'P 1'
#
loop_
_entity.id
_entity.type
_entity.pdbx_description
1 polymer ?
#
loop_
_entity_poly.entity_id
_entity_poly.type
_entity_poly.pdbx_seq_one_letter_code
_entity_poly.pdbx_strand_id
1 'polypeptide(L)'
;MPANLIQVAEREKDIRYSSRTRLNTTNVLACHALAQAARRLTASLPPAYANDPDVQALQAASQESAATVVHLIYRRQTYESHSKDYEFSRLSMQEHWKAGHADVVHTLNHPNWKSKATPQTGVHVFDLTRRQAPTQKPPA
;
A
#
# COMPACT_ATOMS: atom_id res chain seq x y z
N MET A 1 8.60 24.75 0.28
CA MET A 1 8.69 24.81 -1.19
C MET A 1 10.16 24.66 -1.58
N PRO A 2 10.51 24.02 -2.71
CA PRO A 2 11.90 23.84 -3.16
C PRO A 2 12.63 25.18 -3.30
N ALA A 3 13.92 25.23 -2.93
CA ALA A 3 14.74 26.43 -2.93
C ALA A 3 15.77 26.47 -4.08
N ASN A 4 15.98 25.36 -4.80
CA ASN A 4 16.90 25.28 -5.93
C ASN A 4 16.44 24.25 -6.98
N LEU A 5 17.05 24.28 -8.16
CA LEU A 5 16.70 23.40 -9.29
C LEU A 5 16.85 21.90 -8.98
N ILE A 6 17.80 21.55 -8.11
CA ILE A 6 18.02 20.16 -7.68
C ILE A 6 16.83 19.68 -6.85
N GLN A 7 16.37 20.47 -5.87
CA GLN A 7 15.20 20.16 -5.06
C GLN A 7 13.90 20.14 -5.89
N VAL A 8 13.81 20.92 -6.97
CA VAL A 8 12.69 20.84 -7.92
C VAL A 8 12.69 19.49 -8.63
N ALA A 9 13.84 19.04 -9.13
CA ALA A 9 13.96 17.73 -9.78
C ALA A 9 13.69 16.56 -8.82
N GLU A 10 14.15 16.65 -7.57
CA GLU A 10 13.80 15.67 -6.52
C GLU A 10 12.29 15.67 -6.24
N ARG A 11 11.67 16.86 -6.13
CA ARG A 11 10.23 16.97 -5.89
C ARG A 11 9.40 16.43 -7.05
N GLU A 12 9.83 16.65 -8.29
CA GLU A 12 9.19 16.10 -9.48
C GLU A 12 9.25 14.56 -9.47
N LYS A 13 10.41 13.99 -9.14
CA LYS A 13 10.58 12.53 -8.97
C LYS A 13 9.67 12.00 -7.88
N ASP A 14 9.65 12.63 -6.71
CA ASP A 14 8.77 12.24 -5.60
C ASP A 14 7.30 12.22 -6.04
N ILE A 15 6.84 13.25 -6.77
CA ILE A 15 5.47 13.30 -7.31
C ILE A 15 5.24 12.17 -8.30
N ARG A 16 6.16 11.97 -9.26
CA ARG A 16 6.04 10.97 -10.33
C ARG A 16 6.01 9.54 -9.76
N TYR A 17 6.94 9.19 -8.88
CA TYR A 17 7.05 7.84 -8.32
C TYR A 17 5.98 7.56 -7.26
N SER A 18 5.66 8.52 -6.37
CA SER A 18 4.54 8.35 -5.42
C SER A 18 3.20 8.22 -6.14
N SER A 19 3.04 8.86 -7.31
CA SER A 19 1.85 8.70 -8.15
C SER A 19 1.71 7.29 -8.70
N ARG A 20 2.81 6.60 -9.02
CA ARG A 20 2.77 5.19 -9.46
C ARG A 20 2.36 4.25 -8.34
N THR A 21 2.92 4.43 -7.14
CA THR A 21 2.50 3.64 -5.96
C THR A 21 1.02 3.84 -5.69
N ARG A 22 0.55 5.10 -5.66
CA ARG A 22 -0.86 5.41 -5.47
C ARG A 22 -1.74 4.79 -6.54
N LEU A 23 -1.36 4.88 -7.81
CA LEU A 23 -2.10 4.30 -8.93
C LEU A 23 -2.23 2.78 -8.80
N ASN A 24 -1.13 2.08 -8.46
CA ASN A 24 -1.15 0.64 -8.27
C ASN A 24 -2.06 0.24 -7.11
N THR A 25 -1.95 0.92 -5.96
CA THR A 25 -2.85 0.69 -4.82
C THR A 25 -4.30 0.95 -5.21
N THR A 26 -4.60 2.06 -5.88
CA THR A 26 -5.96 2.37 -6.36
C THR A 26 -6.51 1.32 -7.32
N ASN A 27 -5.70 0.80 -8.24
CA ASN A 27 -6.15 -0.23 -9.17
C ASN A 27 -6.48 -1.54 -8.44
N VAL A 28 -5.62 -1.96 -7.50
CA VAL A 28 -5.88 -3.14 -6.66
C VAL A 28 -7.16 -2.93 -5.85
N LEU A 29 -7.34 -1.75 -5.26
CA LEU A 29 -8.57 -1.37 -4.53
C LEU A 29 -9.81 -1.49 -5.43
N ALA A 30 -9.75 -0.96 -6.65
CA ALA A 30 -10.86 -0.98 -7.59
C ALA A 30 -11.22 -2.41 -8.03
N CYS A 31 -10.23 -3.24 -8.36
CA CYS A 31 -10.45 -4.65 -8.73
C CYS A 31 -11.14 -5.43 -7.60
N HIS A 32 -10.69 -5.27 -6.36
CA HIS A 32 -11.33 -5.94 -5.21
C HIS A 32 -12.74 -5.42 -4.93
N ALA A 33 -12.97 -4.11 -5.06
CA ALA A 33 -14.31 -3.54 -4.90
C ALA A 33 -15.30 -4.11 -5.92
N LEU A 34 -14.84 -4.29 -7.17
CA LEU A 34 -15.64 -4.87 -8.25
C LEU A 34 -15.90 -6.36 -8.01
N ALA A 35 -14.88 -7.14 -7.61
CA ALA A 35 -15.03 -8.54 -7.22
C ALA A 35 -16.06 -8.72 -6.08
N GLN A 36 -16.09 -7.82 -5.11
CA GLN A 36 -17.12 -7.85 -4.06
C GLN A 36 -18.51 -7.51 -4.56
N ALA A 37 -18.63 -6.51 -5.43
CA ALA A 37 -19.91 -6.17 -6.03
C ALA A 37 -20.46 -7.36 -6.82
N ALA A 38 -19.60 -8.03 -7.60
CA ALA A 38 -19.93 -9.26 -8.32
C ALA A 38 -20.39 -10.36 -7.36
N ARG A 39 -19.68 -10.60 -6.24
CA ARG A 39 -20.08 -11.59 -5.23
C ARG A 39 -21.45 -11.31 -4.62
N ARG A 40 -21.71 -10.05 -4.24
CA ARG A 40 -23.01 -9.65 -3.69
C ARG A 40 -24.13 -9.80 -4.70
N LEU A 41 -23.86 -9.43 -5.96
CA LEU A 41 -24.82 -9.55 -7.05
C LEU A 41 -25.17 -11.02 -7.29
N THR A 42 -24.17 -11.88 -7.51
CA THR A 42 -24.40 -13.30 -7.80
C THR A 42 -25.07 -14.04 -6.65
N ALA A 43 -24.81 -13.65 -5.39
CA ALA A 43 -25.51 -14.19 -4.22
C ALA A 43 -26.99 -13.76 -4.13
N SER A 44 -27.37 -12.65 -4.76
CA SER A 44 -28.74 -12.12 -4.75
C SER A 44 -29.61 -12.64 -5.90
N LEU A 45 -29.01 -13.30 -6.89
CA LEU A 45 -29.72 -13.79 -8.07
C LEU A 45 -30.56 -15.04 -7.75
N PRO A 46 -31.73 -15.21 -8.39
CA PRO A 46 -32.51 -16.43 -8.29
C PRO A 46 -31.73 -17.67 -8.77
N PRO A 47 -32.03 -18.87 -8.24
CA PRO A 47 -31.36 -20.11 -8.63
C PRO A 47 -31.43 -20.45 -10.12
N ALA A 48 -32.43 -19.92 -10.83
CA ALA A 48 -32.60 -20.09 -12.28
C ALA A 48 -31.38 -19.60 -13.09
N TYR A 49 -30.61 -18.64 -12.56
CA TYR A 49 -29.43 -18.08 -13.21
C TYR A 49 -28.12 -18.77 -12.82
N ALA A 50 -28.16 -19.84 -12.01
CA ALA A 50 -26.94 -20.52 -11.53
C ALA A 50 -26.09 -21.12 -12.67
N ASN A 51 -26.73 -21.49 -13.78
CA ASN A 51 -26.06 -22.02 -14.97
C ASN A 51 -25.80 -20.97 -16.06
N ASP A 52 -26.09 -19.70 -15.77
CA ASP A 52 -25.77 -18.62 -16.68
C ASP A 52 -24.23 -18.44 -16.76
N PRO A 53 -23.65 -18.42 -17.97
CA PRO A 53 -22.20 -18.36 -18.14
C PRO A 53 -21.57 -17.08 -17.57
N ASP A 54 -22.27 -15.95 -17.63
CA ASP A 54 -21.78 -14.68 -17.08
C ASP A 54 -21.82 -14.69 -15.55
N VAL A 55 -22.85 -15.32 -14.96
CA VAL A 55 -22.93 -15.52 -13.49
C VAL A 55 -21.79 -16.40 -12.99
N GLN A 56 -21.47 -17.48 -13.71
CA GLN A 56 -20.34 -18.36 -13.36
C GLN A 56 -18.99 -17.63 -13.49
N ALA A 57 -18.81 -16.84 -14.55
CA ALA A 57 -17.61 -16.02 -14.73
C ALA A 57 -17.44 -15.01 -13.59
N LEU A 58 -18.51 -14.34 -13.18
CA LEU A 58 -18.49 -13.39 -12.05
C LEU A 58 -18.22 -14.09 -10.70
N GLN A 59 -18.76 -15.29 -10.49
CA GLN A 59 -18.47 -16.09 -9.30
C GLN A 59 -16.99 -16.51 -9.25
N ALA A 60 -16.44 -16.98 -10.37
CA ALA A 60 -15.02 -17.35 -10.45
C ALA A 60 -14.11 -16.14 -10.18
N ALA A 61 -14.43 -14.98 -10.77
CA ALA A 61 -13.67 -13.74 -10.58
C ALA A 61 -13.77 -13.15 -9.16
N SER A 62 -14.69 -13.62 -8.32
CA SER A 62 -14.98 -13.05 -6.99
C SER A 62 -14.59 -13.93 -5.80
N GLN A 63 -13.94 -15.08 -6.03
CA GLN A 63 -13.55 -16.01 -4.97
C GLN A 63 -12.59 -15.40 -3.93
N GLU A 64 -11.70 -14.48 -4.32
CA GLU A 64 -10.76 -13.79 -3.42
C GLU A 64 -11.05 -12.28 -3.35
N SER A 65 -11.90 -11.88 -2.41
CA SER A 65 -12.41 -10.50 -2.36
C SER A 65 -11.87 -9.65 -1.20
N ALA A 66 -10.79 -10.10 -0.56
CA ALA A 66 -10.14 -9.40 0.53
C ALA A 66 -8.62 -9.30 0.34
N ALA A 67 -8.06 -8.10 0.50
CA ALA A 67 -6.63 -7.87 0.46
C ALA A 67 -6.13 -7.07 1.65
N THR A 68 -4.89 -7.33 2.05
CA THR A 68 -4.17 -6.50 3.02
C THR A 68 -2.91 -5.98 2.37
N VAL A 69 -2.77 -4.66 2.31
CA VAL A 69 -1.61 -3.98 1.73
C VAL A 69 -0.79 -3.38 2.87
N VAL A 70 0.51 -3.67 2.92
CA VAL A 70 1.44 -3.03 3.86
C VAL A 70 2.36 -2.11 3.07
N HIS A 71 2.43 -0.85 3.49
CA HIS A 71 3.35 0.13 2.94
C HIS A 71 4.68 0.10 3.68
N LEU A 72 5.73 -0.34 2.98
CA LEU A 72 7.12 -0.25 3.40
C LEU A 72 7.76 0.95 2.69
N ILE A 73 7.52 2.14 3.21
CA ILE A 73 8.00 3.39 2.60
C ILE A 73 9.39 3.69 3.14
N TYR A 74 10.39 3.68 2.26
CA TYR A 74 11.73 4.14 2.61
C TYR A 74 11.70 5.63 2.98
N ARG A 75 11.90 5.93 4.27
CA ARG A 75 11.94 7.29 4.80
C ARG A 75 13.39 7.66 5.05
N ARG A 76 13.97 8.40 4.11
CA ARG A 76 15.37 8.85 4.09
C ARG A 76 15.78 9.42 5.45
N GLN A 77 16.97 9.05 5.92
CA GLN A 77 17.69 9.87 6.90
C GLN A 77 18.19 11.14 6.20
N THR A 78 18.17 12.26 6.92
CA THR A 78 18.49 13.62 6.45
C THR A 78 19.89 13.78 5.84
N TYR A 79 20.74 12.75 5.93
CA TYR A 79 22.17 12.76 5.58
C TYR A 79 22.53 12.23 4.20
N GLU A 80 21.63 11.54 3.51
CA GLU A 80 21.92 11.11 2.15
C GLU A 80 22.00 12.38 1.26
N SER A 81 23.17 12.59 0.65
CA SER A 81 23.52 13.73 -0.21
C SER A 81 22.82 13.67 -1.57
N HIS A 82 23.00 14.69 -2.41
CA HIS A 82 22.44 14.85 -3.76
C HIS A 82 22.81 13.73 -4.77
N SER A 83 23.58 12.73 -4.35
CA SER A 83 24.03 11.59 -5.16
C SER A 83 23.18 10.32 -5.06
N LYS A 84 22.13 10.28 -4.24
CA LYS A 84 21.31 9.06 -4.00
C LYS A 84 20.89 8.29 -5.24
N ASP A 85 20.63 8.99 -6.34
CA ASP A 85 20.13 8.38 -7.57
C ASP A 85 21.24 7.64 -8.36
N TYR A 86 22.50 7.84 -7.98
CA TYR A 86 23.70 7.18 -8.55
C TYR A 86 24.64 6.59 -7.48
N GLU A 87 24.30 6.73 -6.19
CA GLU A 87 25.06 6.20 -5.06
C GLU A 87 24.67 4.74 -4.80
N PHE A 88 25.26 3.84 -5.57
CA PHE A 88 25.07 2.39 -5.47
C PHE A 88 26.26 1.69 -4.81
N SER A 89 27.01 2.39 -3.96
CA SER A 89 28.10 1.75 -3.22
C SER A 89 27.58 0.61 -2.35
N ARG A 90 28.43 -0.39 -2.13
CA ARG A 90 28.10 -1.57 -1.33
C ARG A 90 27.61 -1.19 0.07
N LEU A 91 28.19 -0.14 0.66
CA LEU A 91 27.80 0.37 1.97
C LEU A 91 26.36 0.88 1.95
N SER A 92 26.04 1.81 1.05
CA SER A 92 24.69 2.37 0.91
C SER A 92 23.64 1.29 0.65
N MET A 93 23.95 0.33 -0.23
CA MET A 93 23.05 -0.80 -0.50
C MET A 93 22.80 -1.68 0.73
N GLN A 94 23.84 -1.96 1.52
CA GLN A 94 23.70 -2.72 2.77
C GLN A 94 22.86 -1.97 3.82
N GLU A 95 23.02 -0.65 3.91
CA GLU A 95 22.22 0.19 4.79
C GLU A 95 20.74 0.19 4.37
N HIS A 96 20.46 0.33 3.07
CA HIS A 96 19.09 0.26 2.53
C HIS A 96 18.43 -1.09 2.80
N TRP A 97 19.14 -2.20 2.58
CA TRP A 97 18.63 -3.54 2.89
C TRP A 97 18.37 -3.73 4.39
N LYS A 98 19.30 -3.27 5.24
CA LYS A 98 19.14 -3.35 6.69
C LYS A 98 17.95 -2.52 7.17
N ALA A 99 17.73 -1.33 6.61
CA ALA A 99 16.58 -0.48 6.89
C ALA A 99 15.27 -1.16 6.45
N GLY A 100 15.20 -1.69 5.23
CA GLY A 100 14.02 -2.42 4.74
C GLY A 100 13.70 -3.66 5.58
N HIS A 101 14.73 -4.42 5.98
CA HIS A 101 14.57 -5.57 6.88
C HIS A 101 14.03 -5.12 8.25
N ALA A 102 14.56 -4.05 8.83
CA ALA A 102 14.09 -3.51 10.10
C ALA A 102 12.61 -3.08 10.02
N ASP A 103 12.20 -2.43 8.92
CA ASP A 103 10.82 -2.02 8.68
C ASP A 103 9.85 -3.21 8.58
N VAL A 104 10.26 -4.30 7.93
CA VAL A 104 9.49 -5.55 7.87
C VAL A 104 9.36 -6.15 9.27
N VAL A 105 10.47 -6.31 10.00
CA VAL A 105 10.47 -6.88 11.35
C VAL A 105 9.61 -6.03 12.29
N HIS A 106 9.68 -4.71 12.19
CA HIS A 106 8.85 -3.80 12.96
C HIS A 106 7.36 -4.00 12.64
N THR A 107 7.00 -4.02 11.36
CA THR A 107 5.61 -4.22 10.90
C THR A 107 5.06 -5.55 11.41
N LEU A 108 5.80 -6.65 11.24
CA LEU A 108 5.35 -7.99 11.67
C LEU A 108 5.21 -8.09 13.19
N ASN A 109 5.98 -7.30 13.94
CA ASN A 109 5.89 -7.26 15.39
C ASN A 109 4.86 -6.26 15.94
N HIS A 110 4.36 -5.34 15.10
CA HIS A 110 3.46 -4.28 15.50
C HIS A 110 2.11 -4.86 15.99
N PRO A 111 1.55 -4.37 17.12
CA PRO A 111 0.28 -4.87 17.67
C PRO A 111 -0.85 -4.90 16.64
N ASN A 112 -1.06 -3.80 15.90
CA ASN A 112 -2.07 -3.71 14.84
C ASN A 112 -1.92 -4.76 13.73
N TRP A 113 -0.70 -5.25 13.45
CA TRP A 113 -0.49 -6.32 12.49
C TRP A 113 -0.83 -7.69 13.10
N LYS A 114 -0.45 -7.91 14.36
CA LYS A 114 -0.75 -9.16 15.08
C LYS A 114 -2.23 -9.32 15.37
N SER A 115 -2.92 -8.23 15.68
CA SER A 115 -4.36 -8.21 15.96
C SER A 115 -5.21 -8.00 14.71
N LYS A 116 -4.63 -8.01 13.50
CA LYS A 116 -5.42 -7.82 12.28
C LYS A 116 -6.36 -9.02 12.11
N ALA A 117 -7.65 -8.75 11.98
CA ALA A 117 -8.56 -9.74 11.44
C ALA A 117 -8.29 -9.89 9.94
N THR A 118 -8.34 -11.12 9.41
CA THR A 118 -8.42 -11.31 7.96
C THR A 118 -9.67 -10.57 7.49
N PRO A 119 -9.56 -9.58 6.58
CA PRO A 119 -10.72 -8.88 6.09
C PRO A 119 -11.65 -9.91 5.46
N GLN A 120 -12.91 -9.98 5.90
CA GLN A 120 -13.91 -10.80 5.19
C GLN A 120 -14.34 -10.12 3.90
N THR A 121 -14.30 -8.78 3.92
CA THR A 121 -14.48 -7.90 2.78
C THR A 121 -13.57 -6.70 2.94
N GLY A 122 -12.86 -6.35 1.87
CA GLY A 122 -12.36 -5.00 1.61
C GLY A 122 -10.87 -5.03 1.34
N VAL A 123 -10.28 -3.86 1.38
CA VAL A 123 -8.82 -3.75 1.37
C VAL A 123 -8.38 -2.95 2.57
N HIS A 124 -7.49 -3.53 3.36
CA HIS A 124 -6.91 -2.87 4.53
C HIS A 124 -5.49 -2.44 4.22
N VAL A 125 -5.20 -1.15 4.39
CA VAL A 125 -3.89 -0.58 4.12
C VAL A 125 -3.22 -0.20 5.43
N PHE A 126 -2.01 -0.72 5.65
CA PHE A 126 -1.20 -0.49 6.83
C PHE A 126 0.05 0.31 6.49
N ASP A 127 0.26 1.42 7.17
CA ASP A 127 1.53 2.18 7.15
C ASP A 127 2.07 2.24 8.59
N LEU A 128 2.69 1.15 9.04
CA LEU A 128 3.06 0.93 10.44
C LEU A 128 4.46 1.45 10.79
N THR A 129 5.25 1.81 9.78
CA THR A 129 6.60 2.37 9.96
C THR A 129 6.59 3.91 10.00
N ARG A 130 5.42 4.53 9.85
CA ARG A 130 5.25 5.98 10.02
C ARG A 130 5.43 6.33 11.49
N ARG A 131 6.47 7.11 11.82
CA ARG A 131 6.53 7.80 13.12
C ARG A 131 5.30 8.70 13.24
N GLN A 132 4.45 8.42 14.24
CA GLN A 132 3.36 9.32 14.58
C GLN A 132 3.97 10.68 14.93
N ALA A 133 3.49 11.75 14.27
CA ALA A 133 3.76 13.09 14.77
C ALA A 133 3.15 13.21 16.17
N PRO A 134 3.78 13.90 17.13
CA PRO A 134 3.19 14.11 18.45
C PRO A 134 1.80 14.72 18.26
N THR A 135 0.80 14.06 18.82
CA THR A 135 -0.58 14.55 18.88
C THR A 135 -0.57 15.91 19.55
N GLN A 136 -0.83 16.98 18.79
CA GLN A 136 -1.17 18.27 19.38
C GLN A 136 -2.46 18.07 20.15
N LYS A 137 -2.35 18.18 21.47
CA LYS A 137 -3.46 18.22 22.41
C LYS A 137 -4.39 19.37 21.99
N PRO A 138 -5.72 19.18 21.90
CA PRO A 138 -6.62 20.27 21.55
C PRO A 138 -6.51 21.38 22.60
N PRO A 139 -6.60 22.66 22.19
CA PRO A 139 -6.64 23.77 23.14
C PRO A 139 -7.88 23.63 24.03
N ALA A 140 -7.68 23.96 25.31
CA ALA A 140 -8.70 23.96 26.35
C ALA A 140 -9.80 25.01 26.11
#